data_AF-A0A7S0DSE0-F1
#
_entry.id   AF-A0A7S0DSE0-F1
#
_cell.length_a   1.000
_cell.length_b   1.000
_cell.length_c   1.000
_cell.angle_alpha   90.00
_cell.angle_beta   90.00
_cell.angle_gamma   90.00
#
_symmetry.space_group_name_H-M   'P 1'
#
loop_
_entity.id
_entity.type
_entity.pdbx_description
1 polymer ?
#
loop_
_entity_poly.entity_id
_entity_poly.type
_entity_poly.pdbx_seq_one_letter_code
_entity_poly.pdbx_strand_id
1 'polypeptide(L)'
;ELIKEYLLFRGYMQTFSVFTAEQNRDATRPARVGPILKNLLQHVERQELGALNELWRGLVSRVFSQLPAHKAKAAESLRESILKLYIVTAIKKNNPKAVEELFTLHASELTDPNNVNSEQWTAWLALKYVKDPRNDPRFASYFHQEWAELLEGSLRNVLDTAFREIPLPTLLAFKIHRLDQRQRQAEIRALKAKLEALQYTISPPAKTSISTPNVPQTPPVPLLPPPA
;
A
#
# COMPACT_ATOMS: atom_id res chain seq x y z
N GLU A 1 -15.36 6.15 -3.54
CA GLU A 1 -16.42 7.03 -3.02
C GLU A 1 -16.05 8.49 -3.16
N LEU A 2 -15.24 9.11 -2.29
CA LEU A 2 -14.91 10.55 -2.41
C LEU A 2 -14.42 11.02 -3.80
N ILE A 3 -13.45 10.32 -4.41
CA ILE A 3 -12.98 10.65 -5.77
C ILE A 3 -14.09 10.41 -6.81
N LYS A 4 -14.86 9.32 -6.66
CA LYS A 4 -15.98 8.98 -7.56
C LYS A 4 -17.06 10.05 -7.54
N GLU A 5 -17.47 10.50 -6.35
CA GLU A 5 -18.44 11.59 -6.15
C GLU A 5 -17.94 12.90 -6.76
N TYR A 6 -16.67 13.25 -6.55
CA TYR A 6 -16.08 14.45 -7.14
C TYR A 6 -16.06 14.41 -8.67
N LEU A 7 -15.60 13.30 -9.27
CA LEU A 7 -15.57 13.11 -10.72
C LEU A 7 -16.98 13.18 -11.32
N LEU A 8 -17.96 12.59 -10.65
CA LEU A 8 -19.36 12.62 -11.06
C LEU A 8 -19.93 14.05 -10.99
N PHE A 9 -19.70 14.76 -9.88
CA PHE A 9 -20.16 16.14 -9.68
C PHE A 9 -19.60 17.13 -10.71
N ARG A 10 -18.33 16.95 -11.10
CA ARG A 10 -17.66 17.81 -12.10
C ARG A 10 -17.98 17.43 -13.55
N GLY A 11 -18.71 16.35 -13.79
CA GLY A 11 -19.06 15.89 -15.13
C GLY A 11 -17.95 15.13 -15.86
N TYR A 12 -16.91 14.67 -15.16
CA TYR A 12 -15.79 13.91 -15.74
C TYR A 12 -16.16 12.43 -15.98
N MET A 13 -17.15 12.18 -16.84
CA MET A 13 -17.74 10.84 -17.03
C MET A 13 -16.74 9.82 -17.58
N GLN A 14 -15.86 10.23 -18.50
CA GLN A 14 -14.84 9.34 -19.07
C GLN A 14 -13.82 8.91 -18.00
N THR A 15 -13.30 9.87 -17.24
CA THR A 15 -12.36 9.61 -16.14
C THR A 15 -13.01 8.77 -15.04
N PHE A 16 -14.28 9.02 -14.73
CA PHE A 16 -15.05 8.22 -13.76
C PHE A 16 -15.17 6.75 -14.20
N SER A 17 -15.47 6.50 -15.47
CA SER A 17 -15.57 5.15 -16.04
C SER A 17 -14.23 4.41 -15.96
N VAL A 18 -13.15 5.04 -16.45
CA VAL A 18 -11.80 4.48 -16.41
C VAL A 18 -11.36 4.21 -14.97
N PHE A 19 -11.52 5.19 -14.07
CA PHE A 19 -11.17 5.06 -12.65
C PHE A 19 -11.94 3.92 -11.97
N THR A 20 -13.23 3.76 -12.28
CA THR A 20 -14.06 2.69 -11.69
C THR A 20 -13.64 1.32 -12.19
N ALA A 21 -13.33 1.19 -13.49
CA ALA A 21 -12.82 -0.04 -14.06
C ALA A 21 -11.45 -0.43 -13.46
N GLU A 22 -10.56 0.55 -13.30
CA GLU A 22 -9.26 0.35 -12.65
C GLU A 22 -9.42 -0.03 -11.18
N GLN A 23 -10.28 0.65 -10.42
CA GLN A 23 -10.52 0.34 -9.02
C GLN A 23 -11.06 -1.10 -8.82
N ASN A 24 -11.90 -1.59 -9.73
CA ASN A 24 -12.43 -2.96 -9.66
C ASN A 24 -11.36 -4.01 -10.02
N ARG A 25 -10.37 -3.65 -10.84
CA ARG A 25 -9.21 -4.49 -11.15
C ARG A 25 -8.14 -4.46 -10.05
N ASP A 26 -8.14 -3.41 -9.24
CA ASP A 26 -7.22 -3.16 -8.11
C ASP A 26 -7.58 -3.98 -6.86
N ALA A 27 -8.05 -5.22 -7.06
CA ALA A 27 -8.37 -6.15 -6.00
C ALA A 27 -7.07 -6.70 -5.40
N THR A 28 -6.62 -6.06 -4.33
CA THR A 28 -5.52 -6.42 -3.41
C THR A 28 -4.12 -5.89 -3.79
N ARG A 29 -3.42 -5.31 -2.79
CA ARG A 29 -2.01 -4.85 -2.91
C ARG A 29 -1.04 -5.92 -3.48
N PRO A 30 -1.14 -7.23 -3.13
CA PRO A 30 -0.33 -8.29 -3.73
C PRO A 30 -0.57 -8.49 -5.24
N ALA A 31 -1.78 -8.20 -5.74
CA ALA A 31 -2.08 -8.34 -7.16
C ALA A 31 -1.35 -7.30 -8.05
N ARG A 32 -0.79 -6.24 -7.46
CA ARG A 32 -0.04 -5.20 -8.18
C ARG A 32 1.38 -5.62 -8.54
N VAL A 33 1.98 -6.54 -7.79
CA VAL A 33 3.37 -6.96 -8.00
C VAL A 33 3.54 -7.76 -9.28
N GLY A 34 2.58 -8.64 -9.60
CA GLY A 34 2.62 -9.48 -10.80
C GLY A 34 2.79 -8.70 -12.11
N PRO A 35 1.95 -7.68 -12.40
CA PRO A 35 2.09 -6.86 -13.59
C PRO A 35 3.41 -6.08 -13.67
N ILE A 36 3.88 -5.52 -12.54
CA ILE A 36 5.16 -4.77 -12.49
C ILE A 36 6.32 -5.71 -12.79
N LEU A 37 6.34 -6.87 -12.14
CA LEU A 37 7.35 -7.91 -12.35
C LEU A 37 7.37 -8.36 -13.81
N LYS A 38 6.20 -8.67 -14.37
CA LYS A 38 6.05 -9.05 -15.78
C LYS A 38 6.59 -7.95 -16.70
N ASN A 39 6.31 -6.69 -16.39
CA ASN A 39 6.75 -5.55 -17.18
C ASN A 39 8.28 -5.37 -17.12
N LEU A 40 8.90 -5.48 -15.93
CA LEU A 40 10.35 -5.49 -15.76
C LEU A 40 11.02 -6.58 -16.62
N LEU A 41 10.54 -7.82 -16.51
CA LEU A 41 11.07 -8.95 -17.28
C LEU A 41 10.81 -8.78 -18.79
N GLN A 42 9.68 -8.19 -19.17
CA GLN A 42 9.37 -7.91 -20.57
C GLN A 42 10.31 -6.86 -21.17
N HIS A 43 10.69 -5.81 -20.44
CA HIS A 43 11.69 -4.85 -20.90
C HIS A 43 13.09 -5.47 -21.02
N VAL A 44 13.45 -6.39 -20.11
CA VAL A 44 14.67 -7.21 -20.23
C VAL A 44 14.64 -8.05 -21.51
N GLU A 45 13.53 -8.74 -21.77
CA GLU A 45 13.36 -9.53 -22.99
C GLU A 45 13.40 -8.67 -24.25
N ARG A 46 12.75 -7.51 -24.25
CA ARG A 46 12.75 -6.59 -25.41
C ARG A 46 14.03 -5.81 -25.59
N GLN A 47 14.96 -5.91 -24.65
CA GLN A 47 16.22 -5.17 -24.64
C GLN A 47 16.01 -3.65 -24.57
N GLU A 48 14.93 -3.19 -23.94
CA GLU A 48 14.57 -1.78 -23.79
C GLU A 48 15.19 -1.19 -22.51
N LEU A 49 16.49 -0.88 -22.55
CA LEU A 49 17.24 -0.42 -21.38
C LEU A 49 16.68 0.89 -20.79
N GLY A 50 16.29 1.84 -21.64
CA GLY A 50 15.72 3.12 -21.20
C GLY A 50 14.43 2.95 -20.39
N ALA A 51 13.47 2.17 -20.92
CA ALA A 51 12.20 1.91 -20.25
C ALA A 51 12.39 1.10 -18.96
N LEU A 52 13.32 0.13 -18.96
CA LEU A 52 13.69 -0.63 -17.77
C LEU A 52 14.20 0.30 -16.65
N ASN A 53 15.13 1.21 -16.97
CA ASN A 53 15.69 2.15 -16.01
C ASN A 53 14.63 3.14 -15.49
N GLU A 54 13.74 3.62 -16.37
CA GLU A 54 12.66 4.52 -15.99
C GLU A 54 11.69 3.84 -15.02
N LEU A 55 11.29 2.61 -15.32
CA LEU A 55 10.42 1.82 -14.45
C LEU A 55 11.09 1.59 -13.08
N TRP A 56 12.36 1.19 -13.07
CA TRP A 56 13.11 0.99 -11.83
C TRP A 56 13.23 2.29 -11.02
N ARG A 57 13.54 3.42 -11.65
CA ARG A 57 13.59 4.74 -10.99
C ARG A 57 12.23 5.14 -10.39
N GLY A 58 11.15 4.78 -11.07
CA GLY A 58 9.79 4.93 -10.55
C GLY A 58 9.56 4.13 -9.26
N LEU A 59 10.05 2.88 -9.21
CA LEU A 59 10.00 2.05 -8.01
C LEU A 59 10.88 2.60 -6.89
N VAL A 60 12.09 3.06 -7.19
CA VAL A 60 12.98 3.66 -6.18
C VAL A 60 12.31 4.89 -5.55
N SER A 61 11.84 5.83 -6.37
CA SER A 61 11.28 7.09 -5.88
C SER A 61 9.99 6.92 -5.07
N ARG A 62 9.11 5.98 -5.46
CA ARG A 62 7.76 5.84 -4.88
C ARG A 62 7.63 4.71 -3.86
N VAL A 63 8.48 3.69 -3.94
CA VAL A 63 8.34 2.43 -3.20
C VAL A 63 9.57 2.20 -2.32
N PHE A 64 10.78 2.15 -2.90
CA PHE A 64 11.97 1.82 -2.13
C PHE A 64 12.49 2.96 -1.26
N SER A 65 12.16 4.22 -1.58
CA SER A 65 12.46 5.39 -0.73
C SER A 65 11.83 5.33 0.65
N GLN A 66 10.78 4.51 0.82
CA GLN A 66 10.07 4.33 2.08
C GLN A 66 10.57 3.11 2.87
N LEU A 67 11.49 2.33 2.30
CA LEU A 67 12.01 1.13 2.93
C LEU A 67 13.14 1.44 3.92
N PRO A 68 13.29 0.63 4.99
CA PRO A 68 14.49 0.63 5.81
C PRO A 68 15.76 0.36 4.98
N ALA A 69 16.90 0.92 5.39
CA ALA A 69 18.17 0.86 4.66
C ALA A 69 18.59 -0.56 4.22
N HIS A 70 18.36 -1.58 5.07
CA HIS A 70 18.70 -2.97 4.73
C HIS A 70 17.86 -3.52 3.56
N LYS A 71 16.55 -3.19 3.50
CA LYS A 71 15.66 -3.62 2.39
C LYS A 71 15.93 -2.80 1.12
N ALA A 72 16.28 -1.53 1.25
CA ALA A 72 16.73 -0.70 0.13
C ALA A 72 18.01 -1.27 -0.51
N LYS A 73 18.98 -1.69 0.31
CA LYS A 73 20.21 -2.37 -0.17
C LYS A 73 19.91 -3.68 -0.89
N ALA A 74 18.94 -4.46 -0.39
CA ALA A 74 18.49 -5.68 -1.06
C ALA A 74 17.84 -5.38 -2.41
N ALA A 75 17.03 -4.32 -2.51
CA ALA A 75 16.46 -3.88 -3.79
C ALA A 75 17.56 -3.49 -4.80
N GLU A 76 18.62 -2.80 -4.36
CA GLU A 76 19.73 -2.46 -5.26
C GLU A 76 20.55 -3.68 -5.70
N SER A 77 20.74 -4.66 -4.82
CA SER A 77 21.38 -5.92 -5.20
C SER A 77 20.54 -6.67 -6.26
N LEU A 78 19.22 -6.57 -6.19
CA LEU A 78 18.31 -7.09 -7.22
C LEU A 78 18.37 -6.29 -8.51
N ARG A 79 18.48 -4.95 -8.46
CA ARG A 79 18.70 -4.13 -9.66
C ARG A 79 19.92 -4.61 -10.43
N GLU A 80 21.03 -4.80 -9.74
CA GLU A 80 22.26 -5.32 -10.34
C GLU A 80 22.07 -6.71 -10.95
N SER A 81 21.30 -7.57 -10.28
CA SER A 81 20.96 -8.90 -10.81
C SER A 81 20.08 -8.82 -12.06
N ILE A 82 19.17 -7.84 -12.14
CA ILE A 82 18.37 -7.56 -13.35
C ILE A 82 19.26 -7.09 -14.50
N LEU A 83 20.26 -6.23 -14.22
CA LEU A 83 21.25 -5.81 -15.23
C LEU A 83 22.09 -7.00 -15.72
N LYS A 84 22.51 -7.90 -14.84
CA LYS A 84 23.17 -9.16 -15.23
C LYS A 84 22.26 -10.04 -16.10
N LEU A 85 20.97 -10.15 -15.76
CA LEU A 85 19.99 -10.87 -16.57
C LEU A 85 19.84 -10.23 -17.95
N TYR A 86 19.80 -8.90 -18.02
CA TYR A 86 19.77 -8.16 -19.28
C TYR A 86 20.96 -8.49 -20.18
N ILE A 87 22.17 -8.51 -19.63
CA ILE A 87 23.40 -8.88 -20.36
C ILE A 87 23.33 -10.32 -20.85
N VAL A 88 22.91 -11.25 -19.98
CA VAL A 88 22.76 -12.68 -20.35
C VAL A 88 21.75 -12.85 -21.48
N THR A 89 20.61 -12.16 -21.42
CA THR A 89 19.58 -12.18 -22.47
C THR A 89 20.10 -11.55 -23.76
N ALA A 90 20.86 -10.46 -23.69
CA ALA A 90 21.51 -9.84 -24.83
C ALA A 90 22.46 -10.80 -25.56
N ILE A 91 23.29 -11.53 -24.80
CA ILE A 91 24.22 -12.55 -25.33
C ILE A 91 23.45 -13.72 -25.93
N LYS A 92 22.40 -14.22 -25.26
CA LYS A 92 21.55 -15.28 -25.79
C LYS A 92 20.90 -14.88 -27.12
N LYS A 93 20.55 -13.61 -27.30
CA LYS A 93 19.96 -13.04 -28.52
C LYS A 93 20.98 -12.56 -29.56
N ASN A 94 22.29 -12.75 -29.30
CA ASN A 94 23.38 -12.29 -30.15
C ASN A 94 23.31 -10.78 -30.46
N ASN A 95 22.96 -9.95 -29.47
CA ASN A 95 22.85 -8.50 -29.58
C ASN A 95 23.92 -7.79 -28.72
N PRO A 96 25.17 -7.70 -29.20
CA PRO A 96 26.25 -7.06 -28.43
C PRO A 96 26.05 -5.54 -28.24
N LYS A 97 25.29 -4.88 -29.12
CA LYS A 97 25.01 -3.44 -29.02
C LYS A 97 24.28 -3.06 -27.73
N ALA A 98 23.34 -3.90 -27.30
CA ALA A 98 22.61 -3.71 -26.05
C ALA A 98 23.53 -3.82 -24.82
N VAL A 99 24.53 -4.71 -24.88
CA VAL A 99 25.55 -4.85 -23.84
C VAL A 99 26.46 -3.62 -23.79
N GLU A 100 26.88 -3.12 -24.95
CA GLU A 100 27.66 -1.88 -25.06
C GLU A 100 26.91 -0.68 -24.52
N GLU A 101 25.63 -0.50 -24.90
CA GLU A 101 24.77 0.57 -24.40
C GLU A 101 24.69 0.55 -22.87
N LEU A 102 24.44 -0.64 -22.28
CA LEU A 102 24.39 -0.80 -20.83
C LEU A 102 25.70 -0.39 -20.16
N PHE A 103 26.84 -0.86 -20.69
CA PHE A 103 28.13 -0.49 -20.13
C PHE A 103 28.46 0.99 -20.33
N THR A 104 28.10 1.62 -21.45
CA THR A 104 28.30 3.07 -21.62
C THR A 104 27.50 3.88 -20.61
N LEU A 105 26.29 3.43 -20.25
CA LEU A 105 25.42 4.14 -19.33
C LEU A 105 25.77 3.91 -17.86
N HIS A 106 26.15 2.68 -17.50
CA HIS A 106 26.28 2.24 -16.11
C HIS A 106 27.73 1.94 -15.68
N ALA A 107 28.73 1.91 -16.56
CA ALA A 107 30.09 1.49 -16.17
C ALA A 107 30.70 2.34 -15.04
N SER A 108 30.45 3.65 -15.02
CA SER A 108 30.94 4.53 -13.96
C SER A 108 30.28 4.22 -12.60
N GLU A 109 28.98 3.93 -12.60
CA GLU A 109 28.21 3.58 -11.40
C GLU A 109 28.58 2.18 -10.87
N LEU A 110 28.79 1.23 -11.79
CA LEU A 110 29.09 -0.17 -11.45
C LEU A 110 30.53 -0.38 -10.96
N THR A 111 31.46 0.50 -11.35
CA THR A 111 32.87 0.44 -10.95
C THR A 111 33.18 1.34 -9.75
N ASP A 112 32.18 2.05 -9.21
CA ASP A 112 32.38 2.91 -8.04
C ASP A 112 32.99 2.11 -6.87
N PRO A 113 34.09 2.57 -6.25
CA PRO A 113 34.70 1.92 -5.09
C PRO A 113 33.74 1.71 -3.91
N ASN A 114 32.67 2.51 -3.82
CA ASN A 114 31.65 2.38 -2.79
C ASN A 114 30.64 1.25 -3.08
N ASN A 115 30.66 0.68 -4.29
CA ASN A 115 29.84 -0.47 -4.63
C ASN A 115 30.49 -1.77 -4.13
N VAL A 116 29.79 -2.47 -3.22
CA VAL A 116 30.21 -3.76 -2.64
C VAL A 116 30.45 -4.83 -3.72
N ASN A 117 29.79 -4.72 -4.87
CA ASN A 117 29.89 -5.66 -5.98
C ASN A 117 30.84 -5.18 -7.10
N SER A 118 31.62 -4.09 -6.89
CA SER A 118 32.52 -3.52 -7.89
C SER A 118 33.52 -4.54 -8.47
N GLU A 119 34.07 -5.42 -7.62
CA GLU A 119 34.95 -6.51 -8.07
C GLU A 119 34.25 -7.51 -9.00
N GLN A 120 32.98 -7.83 -8.73
CA GLN A 120 32.21 -8.69 -9.61
C GLN A 120 31.98 -8.00 -10.95
N TRP A 121 31.56 -6.73 -10.93
CA TRP A 121 31.29 -5.95 -12.12
C TRP A 121 32.53 -5.74 -13.00
N THR A 122 33.72 -5.71 -12.42
CA THR A 122 34.99 -5.68 -13.16
C THR A 122 35.13 -6.88 -14.09
N ALA A 123 34.74 -8.08 -13.63
CA ALA A 123 34.73 -9.28 -14.48
C ALA A 123 33.67 -9.18 -15.59
N TRP A 124 32.49 -8.63 -15.30
CA TRP A 124 31.42 -8.42 -16.29
C TRP A 124 31.77 -7.35 -17.33
N LEU A 125 32.56 -6.33 -17.00
CA LEU A 125 33.04 -5.33 -17.98
C LEU A 125 34.08 -5.92 -18.93
N ALA A 126 34.83 -6.93 -18.49
CA ALA A 126 35.77 -7.67 -19.32
C ALA A 126 35.09 -8.69 -20.27
N LEU A 127 33.76 -8.84 -20.20
CA LEU A 127 32.99 -9.84 -20.94
C LEU A 127 33.16 -9.74 -22.47
N LYS A 128 33.39 -8.54 -23.01
CA LYS A 128 33.67 -8.33 -24.45
C LYS A 128 34.95 -9.02 -24.93
N TYR A 129 35.85 -9.37 -24.01
CA TYR A 129 37.10 -10.07 -24.30
C TYR A 129 37.00 -11.58 -24.05
N VAL A 130 35.88 -12.06 -23.49
CA VAL A 130 35.64 -13.48 -23.22
C VAL A 130 35.02 -14.14 -24.44
N LYS A 131 35.73 -15.12 -25.04
CA LYS A 131 35.32 -15.79 -26.28
C LYS A 131 34.01 -16.58 -26.14
N ASP A 132 33.79 -17.22 -24.98
CA ASP A 132 32.56 -17.94 -24.69
C ASP A 132 32.13 -17.75 -23.22
N PRO A 133 31.27 -16.75 -22.95
CA PRO A 133 30.75 -16.48 -21.61
C PRO A 133 29.98 -17.64 -20.97
N ARG A 134 29.51 -18.61 -21.75
CA ARG A 134 28.69 -19.73 -21.24
C ARG A 134 29.54 -20.80 -20.56
N ASN A 135 30.77 -20.97 -21.01
CA ASN A 135 31.71 -21.98 -20.52
C ASN A 135 32.66 -21.46 -19.43
N ASP A 136 32.68 -20.15 -19.17
CA ASP A 136 33.46 -19.57 -18.09
C ASP A 136 32.79 -19.85 -16.73
N PRO A 137 33.47 -20.50 -15.76
CA PRO A 137 32.91 -20.80 -14.45
C PRO A 137 32.35 -19.60 -13.70
N ARG A 138 32.84 -18.38 -13.99
CA ARG A 138 32.39 -17.13 -13.36
C ARG A 138 31.01 -16.68 -13.82
N PHE A 139 30.60 -17.09 -15.03
CA PHE A 139 29.36 -16.62 -15.67
C PHE A 139 28.37 -17.76 -15.91
N ALA A 140 28.83 -19.01 -16.00
CA ALA A 140 28.02 -20.18 -16.34
C ALA A 140 26.74 -20.28 -15.50
N SER A 141 26.81 -20.05 -14.18
CA SER A 141 25.65 -20.09 -13.27
C SER A 141 24.52 -19.14 -13.67
N TYR A 142 24.84 -17.97 -14.23
CA TYR A 142 23.87 -16.96 -14.65
C TYR A 142 23.12 -17.31 -15.94
N PHE A 143 23.66 -18.25 -16.74
CA PHE A 143 23.01 -18.72 -17.96
C PHE A 143 21.92 -19.77 -17.69
N HIS A 144 21.92 -20.39 -16.50
CA HIS A 144 20.94 -21.40 -16.09
C HIS A 144 19.56 -20.77 -15.86
N GLN A 145 18.50 -21.49 -16.25
CA GLN A 145 17.13 -21.03 -16.08
C GLN A 145 16.75 -20.90 -14.60
N GLU A 146 17.25 -21.80 -13.75
CA GLU A 146 17.03 -21.78 -12.30
C GLU A 146 17.47 -20.44 -11.67
N TRP A 147 18.56 -19.86 -12.14
CA TRP A 147 19.02 -18.56 -11.64
C TRP A 147 18.01 -17.44 -11.96
N ALA A 148 17.44 -17.45 -13.18
CA ALA A 148 16.43 -16.46 -13.57
C ALA A 148 15.13 -16.63 -12.77
N GLU A 149 14.71 -17.87 -12.48
CA GLU A 149 13.54 -18.16 -11.66
C GLU A 149 13.74 -17.74 -10.19
N LEU A 150 14.92 -17.98 -9.63
CA LEU A 150 15.29 -17.50 -8.29
C LEU A 150 15.31 -15.97 -8.22
N LEU A 151 15.80 -15.31 -9.26
CA LEU A 151 15.78 -13.85 -9.36
C LEU A 151 14.33 -13.33 -9.42
N GLU A 152 13.48 -13.94 -10.24
CA GLU A 152 12.05 -13.58 -10.33
C GLU A 152 11.34 -13.71 -8.97
N GLY A 153 11.56 -14.84 -8.28
CA GLY A 153 11.00 -15.07 -6.95
C GLY A 153 11.49 -14.06 -5.92
N SER A 154 12.79 -13.74 -5.93
CA SER A 154 13.38 -12.74 -5.04
C SER A 154 12.84 -11.33 -5.31
N LEU A 155 12.70 -10.97 -6.59
CA LEU A 155 12.13 -9.70 -7.01
C LEU A 155 10.66 -9.57 -6.60
N ARG A 156 9.87 -10.63 -6.79
CA ARG A 156 8.49 -10.68 -6.29
C ARG A 156 8.44 -10.47 -4.77
N ASN A 157 9.27 -11.18 -4.02
CA ASN A 157 9.29 -11.08 -2.55
C ASN A 157 9.65 -9.68 -2.06
N VAL A 158 10.65 -9.04 -2.68
CA VAL A 158 11.04 -7.67 -2.31
C VAL A 158 9.96 -6.68 -2.69
N LEU A 159 9.36 -6.80 -3.88
CA LEU A 159 8.25 -5.93 -4.29
C LEU A 159 7.04 -6.12 -3.34
N ASP A 160 6.64 -7.35 -3.05
CA ASP A 160 5.55 -7.64 -2.11
C ASP A 160 5.81 -7.05 -0.73
N THR A 161 7.04 -7.21 -0.23
CA THR A 161 7.44 -6.63 1.04
C THR A 161 7.39 -5.11 0.98
N ALA A 162 7.94 -4.50 -0.08
CA ALA A 162 7.97 -3.06 -0.23
C ALA A 162 6.55 -2.47 -0.31
N PHE A 163 5.65 -3.05 -1.09
CA PHE A 163 4.26 -2.60 -1.20
C PHE A 163 3.44 -2.82 0.08
N ARG A 164 3.82 -3.74 0.97
CA ARG A 164 3.21 -3.88 2.30
C ARG A 164 3.62 -2.76 3.24
N GLU A 165 4.89 -2.36 3.20
CA GLU A 165 5.45 -1.30 4.06
C GLU A 165 4.99 0.11 3.65
N ILE A 166 4.55 0.31 2.39
CA ILE A 166 3.99 1.59 1.96
C ILE A 166 2.72 1.91 2.78
N PRO A 167 2.72 3.02 3.55
CA PRO A 167 1.57 3.44 4.32
C PRO A 167 0.37 3.63 3.39
N LEU A 168 -0.82 3.34 3.90
CA LEU A 168 -2.03 3.54 3.13
C LEU A 168 -2.09 5.01 2.66
N PRO A 169 -2.39 5.26 1.36
CA PRO A 169 -2.67 6.61 0.89
C PRO A 169 -3.64 7.31 1.84
N THR A 170 -3.38 8.58 2.17
CA THR A 170 -4.10 9.34 3.21
C THR A 170 -5.61 9.31 3.03
N LEU A 171 -6.10 9.28 1.79
CA LEU A 171 -7.51 9.17 1.47
C LEU A 171 -8.13 7.83 1.92
N LEU A 172 -7.41 6.73 1.77
CA LEU A 172 -7.83 5.42 2.25
C LEU A 172 -7.73 5.34 3.77
N ALA A 173 -6.66 5.89 4.36
CA ALA A 173 -6.51 6.00 5.81
C ALA A 173 -7.66 6.81 6.44
N PHE A 174 -8.05 7.93 5.83
CA PHE A 174 -9.18 8.76 6.27
C PHE A 174 -10.51 8.00 6.23
N LYS A 175 -10.76 7.21 5.17
CA LYS A 175 -11.98 6.38 5.07
C LYS A 175 -12.02 5.35 6.20
N ILE A 176 -10.92 4.64 6.45
CA ILE A 176 -10.81 3.65 7.53
C ILE A 176 -11.04 4.33 8.88
N HIS A 177 -10.38 5.46 9.13
CA HIS A 177 -10.55 6.22 10.36
C HIS A 177 -12.00 6.68 10.57
N ARG A 178 -12.70 7.15 9.53
CA ARG A 178 -14.12 7.51 9.65
C ARG A 178 -15.02 6.32 9.97
N LEU A 179 -14.76 5.15 9.39
CA LEU A 179 -15.53 3.94 9.67
C LEU A 179 -15.32 3.49 11.12
N ASP A 180 -14.08 3.48 11.56
CA ASP A 180 -13.70 3.10 12.92
C ASP A 180 -14.26 4.08 13.97
N GLN A 181 -14.22 5.39 13.70
CA GLN A 181 -14.87 6.40 14.53
C GLN A 181 -16.39 6.19 14.63
N ARG A 182 -17.06 5.85 13.52
CA ARG A 182 -18.51 5.54 13.55
C ARG A 182 -18.82 4.30 14.39
N GLN A 183 -17.99 3.26 14.27
CA GLN A 183 -18.15 2.02 15.02
C GLN A 183 -17.96 2.26 16.52
N ARG A 184 -16.88 2.98 16.90
CA ARG A 184 -16.64 3.39 18.28
C ARG A 184 -17.78 4.26 18.83
N GLN A 185 -18.32 5.20 18.04
CA GLN A 185 -19.44 6.03 18.47
C GLN A 185 -20.73 5.22 18.66
N ALA A 186 -20.98 4.22 17.82
CA ALA A 186 -22.13 3.32 17.95
C ALA A 186 -22.03 2.46 19.22
N GLU A 187 -20.84 1.95 19.52
CA GLU A 187 -20.58 1.20 20.76
C GLU A 187 -20.76 2.07 22.00
N ILE A 188 -20.26 3.31 22.00
CA ILE A 188 -20.49 4.26 23.09
C ILE A 188 -21.98 4.50 23.30
N ARG A 189 -22.76 4.69 22.23
CA ARG A 189 -24.22 4.88 22.34
C ARG A 189 -24.91 3.63 22.91
N ALA A 190 -24.53 2.44 22.44
CA ALA A 190 -25.09 1.19 22.93
C ALA A 190 -24.76 0.96 24.42
N LEU A 191 -23.53 1.25 24.84
CA LEU A 191 -23.12 1.15 26.24
C LEU A 191 -23.85 2.18 27.12
N LYS A 192 -24.00 3.43 26.66
CA LYS A 192 -24.79 4.44 27.36
C LYS A 192 -26.26 4.02 27.52
N ALA A 193 -26.89 3.50 26.47
CA ALA A 193 -28.27 3.02 26.54
C ALA A 193 -28.42 1.83 27.51
N LYS A 194 -27.44 0.92 27.56
CA LYS A 194 -27.41 -0.16 28.56
C LYS A 194 -27.27 0.38 29.99
N LEU A 195 -26.42 1.37 30.21
CA LEU A 195 -26.27 2.02 31.51
C LEU A 195 -27.56 2.71 31.94
N GLU A 196 -28.24 3.43 31.05
CA GLU A 196 -29.53 4.08 31.32
C GLU A 196 -30.62 3.05 31.66
N ALA A 197 -30.70 1.93 30.93
CA ALA A 197 -31.64 0.85 31.21
C ALA A 197 -31.38 0.17 32.57
N LEU A 198 -30.11 -0.05 32.90
CA LEU A 198 -29.72 -0.59 34.20
C LEU A 198 -30.00 0.42 35.33
N GLN A 199 -29.74 1.71 35.13
CA GLN A 199 -30.08 2.76 36.10
C GLN A 199 -31.58 2.86 36.35
N TYR A 200 -32.41 2.73 35.30
CA TYR A 200 -33.86 2.68 35.43
C TYR A 200 -34.35 1.44 36.20
N THR A 201 -33.62 0.32 36.09
CA THR A 201 -33.92 -0.91 36.83
C THR A 201 -33.54 -0.80 38.32
N ILE A 202 -32.50 -0.02 38.64
CA ILE A 202 -32.02 0.20 40.02
C ILE A 202 -32.80 1.35 40.69
N SER A 203 -33.38 2.29 39.94
CA SER A 203 -34.16 3.43 40.46
C SER A 203 -35.51 3.55 39.74
N PRO A 204 -36.57 2.84 40.18
CA PRO A 204 -37.90 3.01 39.59
C PRO A 204 -38.45 4.42 39.90
N PRO A 205 -39.19 5.05 38.97
CA PRO A 205 -39.82 6.33 39.24
C PRO A 205 -40.81 6.19 40.40
N ALA A 206 -40.62 7.00 41.44
CA ALA A 206 -41.58 7.14 42.52
C ALA A 206 -42.98 7.40 41.94
N LYS A 207 -43.93 6.56 42.34
CA LYS A 207 -45.34 6.62 41.95
C LYS A 207 -45.84 8.07 42.06
N THR A 208 -46.47 8.53 40.99
CA THR A 208 -47.24 9.75 40.90
C THR A 208 -48.22 9.83 42.07
N SER A 209 -47.93 10.66 43.05
CA SER A 209 -48.88 11.00 44.12
C SER A 209 -50.03 11.76 43.48
N ILE A 210 -51.15 11.07 43.37
CA ILE A 210 -52.46 11.60 43.00
C ILE A 210 -52.79 12.72 43.99
N SER A 211 -52.93 13.94 43.48
CA SER A 211 -53.58 15.04 44.20
C SER A 211 -55.03 14.66 44.46
N THR A 212 -55.36 14.26 45.69
CA THR A 212 -56.76 14.11 46.15
C THR A 212 -57.39 15.47 46.44
N PRO A 213 -58.71 15.61 46.22
CA PRO A 213 -59.42 16.88 46.23
C PRO A 213 -59.69 17.38 47.65
N ASN A 214 -59.69 18.70 47.77
CA ASN A 214 -60.02 19.49 48.94
C ASN A 214 -61.44 19.15 49.46
N VAL A 215 -61.59 18.82 50.75
CA VAL A 215 -62.87 18.58 51.45
C VAL A 215 -62.87 19.42 52.74
N PRO A 216 -64.01 20.04 53.11
CA PRO A 216 -64.04 21.36 53.75
C PRO A 216 -63.99 21.30 55.28
N GLN A 217 -63.43 22.35 55.88
CA GLN A 217 -63.51 22.62 57.33
C GLN A 217 -64.73 23.49 57.65
N THR A 218 -65.54 23.07 58.61
CA THR A 218 -66.55 23.88 59.31
C THR A 218 -66.54 23.50 60.81
N PRO A 219 -67.11 24.30 61.72
CA PRO A 219 -66.63 25.63 62.17
C PRO A 219 -66.63 25.71 63.73
N PRO A 220 -66.31 26.87 64.36
CA PRO A 220 -66.82 27.18 65.69
C PRO A 220 -67.83 28.34 65.68
N VAL A 221 -68.92 28.15 66.42
CA VAL A 221 -70.00 29.12 66.75
C VAL A 221 -69.63 29.83 68.06
N PRO A 222 -69.76 31.16 68.23
CA PRO A 222 -70.98 31.81 68.79
C PRO A 222 -71.16 33.30 68.33
N LEU A 223 -72.18 34.12 68.60
CA LEU A 223 -73.33 34.23 69.51
C LEU A 223 -74.28 35.29 68.87
N LEU A 224 -75.60 35.08 68.87
CA LEU A 224 -76.61 36.06 68.43
C LEU A 224 -76.84 37.17 69.48
N PRO A 225 -77.25 38.38 69.09
CA PRO A 225 -78.11 39.25 69.90
C PRO A 225 -79.58 39.30 69.39
N PRO A 226 -80.54 39.65 70.28
CA PRO A 226 -81.97 39.33 70.16
C PRO A 226 -82.80 40.40 69.42
N PRO A 227 -84.07 40.09 69.07
CA PRO A 227 -84.91 40.95 68.25
C PRO A 227 -85.81 41.90 69.07
N ALA A 228 -86.06 43.09 68.51
CA ALA A 228 -87.33 43.82 68.56
C ALA A 228 -87.38 44.78 67.35
#